data_AF-A0A1T0AX36-F1
#
_entry.id   AF-A0A1T0AX36-F1
#
_cell.length_a   1.000
_cell.length_b   1.000
_cell.length_c   1.000
_cell.angle_alpha   90.00
_cell.angle_beta   90.00
_cell.angle_gamma   90.00
#
_symmetry.space_group_name_H-M   'P 1'
#
loop_
_entity.id
_entity.type
_entity.pdbx_description
1 polymer ?
#
loop_
_entity_poly.entity_id
_entity_poly.type
_entity_poly.pdbx_seq_one_letter_code
_entity_poly.pdbx_strand_id
1 'polypeptide(L)'
;MNDTPKQKNPFKANLDGFLKERGNKGEKFQWAFFVYPQFNRQFELIKDANARCLREFPDHFHHKQQLAKECEDLKGRLSQGYELMKHWRAEKELTEQELKQYKTFKHAVFYLMGHFEMVVDNVAELQGGANE
;
A
#
# COMPACT_ATOMS: atom_id res chain seq x y z
N MET A 1 31.99 -29.14 -10.19
CA MET A 1 31.36 -27.91 -9.66
C MET A 1 29.86 -28.09 -9.87
N ASN A 2 29.11 -28.35 -8.81
CA ASN A 2 27.67 -28.63 -8.92
C ASN A 2 26.90 -27.31 -8.83
N ASP A 3 26.32 -26.89 -9.95
CA ASP A 3 25.39 -25.77 -10.01
C ASP A 3 24.03 -26.22 -9.48
N THR A 4 23.73 -25.85 -8.23
CA THR A 4 22.38 -26.02 -7.68
C THR A 4 21.44 -25.01 -8.34
N PRO A 5 20.24 -25.39 -8.82
CA PRO A 5 19.31 -24.45 -9.43
C PRO A 5 18.88 -23.40 -8.38
N LYS A 6 19.07 -22.11 -8.69
CA LYS A 6 18.60 -21.00 -7.84
C LYS A 6 17.08 -21.14 -7.64
N GLN A 7 16.67 -21.52 -6.44
CA GLN A 7 15.26 -21.58 -6.04
C GLN A 7 14.66 -20.19 -6.27
N LYS A 8 13.70 -20.08 -7.20
CA LYS A 8 13.01 -18.82 -7.46
C LYS A 8 12.33 -18.38 -6.17
N ASN A 9 12.70 -17.20 -5.69
CA ASN A 9 12.12 -16.62 -4.49
C ASN A 9 10.60 -16.52 -4.67
N PRO A 10 9.78 -17.24 -3.88
CA PRO A 10 8.33 -17.30 -4.04
C PRO A 10 7.68 -15.92 -3.90
N PHE A 11 8.32 -14.98 -3.20
CA PHE A 11 7.90 -13.59 -3.13
C PHE A 11 8.00 -12.87 -4.47
N LYS A 12 9.03 -13.15 -5.27
CA LYS A 12 9.24 -12.49 -6.56
C LYS A 12 8.19 -12.94 -7.58
N ALA A 13 7.83 -14.22 -7.55
CA ALA A 13 6.80 -14.79 -8.43
C ALA A 13 5.38 -14.28 -8.10
N ASN A 14 5.03 -14.15 -6.81
CA ASN A 14 3.75 -13.57 -6.39
C ASN A 14 3.68 -12.06 -6.65
N LEU A 15 4.80 -11.36 -6.53
CA LEU A 15 4.91 -9.93 -6.84
C LEU A 15 4.73 -9.66 -8.35
N ASP A 16 5.38 -10.43 -9.22
CA ASP A 16 5.25 -10.28 -10.68
C ASP A 16 3.81 -10.57 -11.18
N GLY A 17 3.09 -11.47 -10.52
CA GLY A 17 1.66 -11.75 -10.79
C GLY A 17 0.74 -10.60 -10.39
N PHE A 18 0.89 -10.11 -9.15
CA PHE A 18 0.11 -8.98 -8.61
C PHE A 18 0.35 -7.67 -9.40
N LEU A 19 1.59 -7.46 -9.86
CA LEU A 19 1.97 -6.29 -10.66
C LEU A 19 1.43 -6.30 -12.10
N LYS A 20 1.10 -7.48 -12.64
CA LYS A 20 0.57 -7.63 -14.00
C LYS A 20 -0.92 -7.26 -14.10
N GLU A 21 -1.65 -7.35 -13.00
CA GLU A 21 -3.11 -7.11 -12.96
C GLU A 21 -3.49 -5.63 -12.81
N ARG A 22 -2.59 -4.77 -12.29
CA ARG A 22 -2.85 -3.33 -12.07
C ARG A 22 -2.03 -2.45 -13.03
N GLY A 23 -2.54 -2.27 -14.24
CA GLY A 23 -1.91 -1.51 -15.32
C GLY A 23 -1.51 -0.06 -14.98
N ASN A 24 -0.38 0.35 -15.57
CA ASN A 24 0.21 1.70 -15.77
C ASN A 24 0.30 2.72 -14.60
N LYS A 25 -0.28 2.45 -13.42
CA LYS A 25 0.01 3.16 -12.15
C LYS A 25 1.16 2.51 -11.36
N GLY A 26 1.56 1.30 -11.75
CA GLY A 26 2.48 0.42 -11.03
C GLY A 26 3.92 0.89 -10.90
N GLU A 27 4.50 1.60 -11.88
CA GLU A 27 5.93 1.96 -11.86
C GLU A 27 6.34 2.86 -10.68
N LYS A 28 5.45 3.76 -10.24
CA LYS A 28 5.73 4.68 -9.12
C LYS A 28 5.52 4.03 -7.76
N PHE A 29 4.54 3.12 -7.66
CA PHE A 29 4.32 2.32 -6.46
C PHE A 29 5.44 1.29 -6.29
N GLN A 30 5.94 0.70 -7.39
CA GLN A 30 7.12 -0.16 -7.43
C GLN A 30 8.35 0.52 -6.84
N TRP A 31 8.69 1.74 -7.27
CA TRP A 31 9.86 2.46 -6.74
C TRP A 31 9.78 2.70 -5.23
N ALA A 32 8.64 3.16 -4.72
CA ALA A 32 8.47 3.40 -3.28
C ALA A 32 8.49 2.09 -2.47
N PHE A 33 8.00 0.99 -3.04
CA PHE A 33 8.12 -0.35 -2.47
C PHE A 33 9.59 -0.79 -2.34
N PHE A 34 10.47 -0.47 -3.29
CA PHE A 34 11.89 -0.80 -3.16
C PHE A 34 12.64 0.05 -2.11
N VAL A 35 12.14 1.25 -1.80
CA VAL A 35 12.82 2.20 -0.90
C VAL A 35 12.57 1.89 0.59
N TYR A 36 11.40 1.34 0.94
CA TYR A 36 11.00 1.16 2.35
C TYR A 36 10.71 -0.31 2.73
N PRO A 37 11.70 -1.22 2.63
CA PRO A 37 11.48 -2.65 2.83
C PRO A 37 10.91 -3.01 4.20
N GLN A 38 11.32 -2.29 5.26
CA GLN A 38 10.83 -2.54 6.61
C GLN A 38 9.39 -2.06 6.82
N PHE A 39 9.00 -0.92 6.22
CA PHE A 39 7.61 -0.45 6.28
C PHE A 39 6.68 -1.36 5.48
N ASN A 40 7.08 -1.78 4.28
CA ASN A 40 6.30 -2.74 3.51
C ASN A 40 6.08 -4.04 4.30
N ARG A 41 7.13 -4.50 5.01
CA ARG A 41 7.02 -5.68 5.87
C ARG A 41 5.97 -5.48 6.96
N GLN A 42 5.86 -4.29 7.56
CA GLN A 42 4.80 -4.02 8.54
C GLN A 42 3.40 -4.17 7.93
N PHE A 43 3.18 -3.68 6.70
CA PHE A 43 1.89 -3.85 6.01
C PHE A 43 1.59 -5.32 5.67
N GLU A 44 2.59 -6.11 5.27
CA GLU A 44 2.40 -7.57 5.09
C GLU A 44 2.09 -8.27 6.41
N LEU A 45 2.77 -7.90 7.51
CA LEU A 45 2.46 -8.44 8.84
C LEU A 45 1.04 -8.08 9.30
N ILE A 46 0.51 -6.91 8.92
CA ILE A 46 -0.89 -6.55 9.16
C ILE A 46 -1.82 -7.52 8.42
N LYS A 47 -1.55 -7.83 7.15
CA LYS A 47 -2.36 -8.79 6.37
C LYS A 47 -2.35 -10.18 7.00
N ASP A 48 -1.18 -10.67 7.39
CA ASP A 48 -1.04 -11.95 8.09
C ASP A 48 -1.82 -11.96 9.41
N ALA A 49 -1.74 -10.85 10.18
CA ALA A 49 -2.45 -10.70 11.44
C ALA A 49 -3.97 -10.61 11.26
N ASN A 50 -4.45 -10.01 10.16
CA ASN A 50 -5.87 -9.96 9.82
C ASN A 50 -6.40 -11.36 9.52
N ALA A 51 -5.73 -12.10 8.62
CA ALA A 51 -6.13 -13.47 8.27
C ALA A 51 -6.10 -14.40 9.50
N ARG A 52 -5.08 -14.26 10.35
CA ARG A 52 -4.99 -14.99 11.61
C ARG A 52 -6.14 -14.66 12.56
N CYS A 53 -6.49 -13.37 12.70
CA CYS A 53 -7.59 -12.94 13.57
C CYS A 53 -8.92 -13.53 13.12
N LEU A 54 -9.21 -13.55 11.82
CA LEU A 54 -10.44 -14.16 11.32
C LEU A 54 -10.51 -15.65 11.65
N ARG A 55 -9.39 -16.36 11.47
CA ARG A 55 -9.31 -17.81 11.69
C ARG A 55 -9.40 -18.19 13.17
N GLU A 56 -8.68 -17.47 14.04
CA GLU A 56 -8.52 -17.86 15.46
C GLU A 56 -9.49 -17.13 16.39
N PHE A 57 -9.95 -15.93 16.02
CA PHE A 57 -10.74 -15.03 16.86
C PHE A 57 -11.81 -14.26 16.05
N PRO A 58 -12.75 -14.96 15.38
CA PRO A 58 -13.72 -14.32 14.48
C PRO A 58 -14.59 -13.26 15.17
N ASP A 59 -14.99 -13.48 16.42
CA ASP A 59 -15.79 -12.52 17.20
C ASP A 59 -15.07 -11.18 17.44
N HIS A 60 -13.73 -11.20 17.42
CA HIS A 60 -12.87 -10.03 17.60
C HIS A 60 -12.47 -9.37 16.27
N PHE A 61 -12.96 -9.88 15.13
CA PHE A 61 -12.58 -9.35 13.82
C PHE A 61 -13.04 -7.90 13.61
N HIS A 62 -14.02 -7.41 14.38
CA HIS A 62 -14.46 -6.01 14.37
C HIS A 62 -13.32 -5.00 14.59
N HIS A 63 -12.26 -5.36 15.33
CA HIS A 63 -11.07 -4.52 15.46
C HIS A 63 -10.29 -4.36 14.14
N LYS A 64 -10.30 -5.38 13.26
CA LYS A 64 -9.70 -5.28 11.93
C LYS A 64 -10.55 -4.43 10.99
N GLN A 65 -11.87 -4.49 11.16
CA GLN A 65 -12.80 -3.58 10.46
C GLN A 65 -12.56 -2.12 10.88
N GLN A 66 -12.30 -1.89 12.17
CA GLN A 66 -11.95 -0.56 12.68
C GLN A 66 -10.62 -0.07 12.10
N LEU A 67 -9.59 -0.93 12.05
CA LEU A 67 -8.33 -0.61 11.38
C LEU A 67 -8.54 -0.22 9.90
N ALA A 68 -9.37 -0.95 9.16
CA ALA A 68 -9.70 -0.60 7.78
C ALA A 68 -10.37 0.78 7.67
N LYS A 69 -11.33 1.09 8.56
CA LYS A 69 -11.98 2.41 8.62
C LYS A 69 -10.98 3.54 8.90
N GLU A 70 -10.03 3.32 9.80
CA GLU A 70 -8.97 4.28 10.12
C GLU A 70 -8.01 4.49 8.95
N CYS A 71 -7.64 3.42 8.24
CA CYS A 71 -6.85 3.50 7.01
C CYS A 71 -7.59 4.28 5.91
N GLU A 72 -8.90 4.06 5.74
CA GLU A 72 -9.72 4.80 4.76
C GLU A 72 -9.79 6.30 5.11
N ASP A 73 -10.02 6.66 6.38
CA ASP A 73 -10.01 8.05 6.84
C ASP A 73 -8.65 8.73 6.59
N LEU A 74 -7.55 8.08 6.99
CA LEU A 74 -6.21 8.61 6.76
C LEU A 74 -5.88 8.77 5.26
N LYS A 75 -6.26 7.80 4.42
CA LYS A 75 -6.16 7.91 2.97
C LYS A 75 -6.92 9.12 2.44
N GLY A 76 -8.16 9.32 2.91
CA GLY A 76 -9.00 10.46 2.56
C GLY A 76 -8.35 11.81 2.92
N ARG A 77 -7.82 11.93 4.14
CA ARG A 77 -7.14 13.16 4.60
C ARG A 77 -5.86 13.44 3.81
N LEU A 78 -5.06 12.41 3.53
CA LEU A 78 -3.87 12.53 2.69
C LEU A 78 -4.23 13.00 1.26
N SER A 79 -5.31 12.46 0.70
CA SER A 79 -5.81 12.88 -0.62
C SER A 79 -6.24 14.35 -0.61
N GLN A 80 -6.97 14.80 0.41
CA GLN A 80 -7.40 16.19 0.54
C GLN A 80 -6.20 17.15 0.63
N GLY A 81 -5.21 16.82 1.47
CA GLY A 81 -3.99 17.61 1.59
C GLY A 81 -3.19 17.65 0.29
N TYR A 82 -3.13 16.54 -0.45
CA TYR A 82 -2.48 16.50 -1.76
C TYR A 82 -3.19 17.37 -2.80
N GLU A 83 -4.53 17.36 -2.85
CA GLU A 83 -5.29 18.20 -3.78
C GLU A 83 -5.09 19.69 -3.49
N LEU A 84 -5.03 20.09 -2.21
CA LEU A 84 -4.69 21.47 -1.83
C LEU A 84 -3.29 21.88 -2.32
N MET A 85 -2.29 21.02 -2.12
CA MET A 85 -0.92 21.27 -2.59
C MET A 85 -0.84 21.33 -4.13
N LYS A 86 -1.60 20.47 -4.82
CA LYS A 86 -1.69 20.45 -6.28
C LYS A 86 -2.33 21.73 -6.83
N HIS A 87 -3.36 22.25 -6.16
CA HIS A 87 -3.98 23.53 -6.48
C HIS A 87 -2.99 24.69 -6.34
N TRP A 88 -2.32 24.82 -5.20
CA TRP A 88 -1.29 25.86 -4.99
C TRP A 88 -0.13 25.77 -5.98
N ARG A 89 0.30 24.54 -6.30
CA ARG A 89 1.33 24.30 -7.32
C ARG A 89 0.91 24.73 -8.72
N ALA A 90 -0.39 24.83 -9.01
CA ALA A 90 -0.89 25.32 -10.29
C ALA A 90 -0.92 26.86 -10.36
N GLU A 91 -0.98 27.55 -9.22
CA GLU A 91 -1.05 29.01 -9.13
C GLU A 91 0.33 29.69 -9.09
N LYS A 92 1.39 28.94 -8.77
CA LYS A 92 2.75 29.46 -8.62
C LYS A 92 3.74 28.69 -9.50
N GLU A 93 4.58 29.43 -10.22
CA GLU A 93 5.78 28.87 -10.83
C GLU A 93 6.77 28.46 -9.73
N LEU A 94 7.08 27.16 -9.67
CA LEU A 94 7.99 26.61 -8.68
C LEU A 94 9.43 26.69 -9.16
N THR A 95 10.34 27.02 -8.26
CA THR A 95 11.77 26.80 -8.47
C THR A 95 12.06 25.31 -8.63
N GLU A 96 13.22 24.97 -9.20
CA GLU A 96 13.63 23.57 -9.35
C GLU A 96 13.65 22.80 -8.01
N GLN A 97 14.10 23.47 -6.94
CA GLN A 97 14.12 22.90 -5.60
C GLN A 97 12.71 22.65 -5.05
N GLU A 98 11.79 23.61 -5.19
CA GLU A 98 10.39 23.45 -4.77
C GLU A 98 9.70 22.33 -5.58
N LEU A 99 9.97 22.24 -6.88
CA LEU A 99 9.44 21.17 -7.73
C LEU A 99 9.93 19.79 -7.28
N LYS A 100 11.21 19.68 -6.89
CA LYS A 100 11.77 18.44 -6.32
C LYS A 100 11.08 18.09 -5.00
N GLN A 101 10.88 19.06 -4.11
CA GLN A 101 10.16 18.85 -2.85
C GLN A 101 8.72 18.37 -3.08
N TYR A 102 8.00 19.01 -4.00
CA TYR A 102 6.64 18.61 -4.39
C TYR A 102 6.59 17.16 -4.92
N LYS A 103 7.54 16.78 -5.78
CA LYS A 103 7.61 15.40 -6.31
C LYS A 103 7.86 14.39 -5.19
N THR A 104 8.80 14.66 -4.27
CA THR A 104 9.08 13.79 -3.12
C THR A 104 7.87 13.66 -2.20
N PHE A 105 7.20 14.78 -1.88
CA PHE A 105 5.98 14.78 -1.07
C PHE A 105 4.88 13.94 -1.73
N LYS A 106 4.61 14.16 -3.03
CA LYS A 106 3.64 13.37 -3.79
C LYS A 106 3.93 11.87 -3.72
N HIS A 107 5.19 11.48 -3.86
CA HIS A 107 5.58 10.06 -3.79
C HIS A 107 5.34 9.48 -2.39
N ALA A 108 5.67 10.20 -1.33
CA ALA A 108 5.41 9.76 0.04
C ALA A 108 3.91 9.61 0.33
N VAL A 109 3.09 10.58 -0.12
CA VAL A 109 1.64 10.53 0.03
C VAL A 109 1.04 9.32 -0.70
N PHE A 110 1.40 9.10 -1.96
CA PHE A 110 0.87 7.97 -2.73
C PHE A 110 1.35 6.61 -2.22
N TYR A 111 2.57 6.54 -1.68
CA TYR A 111 3.06 5.34 -1.00
C TYR A 111 2.17 4.96 0.19
N LEU A 112 1.89 5.91 1.09
CA LEU A 112 1.04 5.66 2.26
C LEU A 112 -0.42 5.38 1.86
N MET A 113 -0.97 6.16 0.93
CA MET A 113 -2.34 5.96 0.45
C MET A 113 -2.55 4.56 -0.12
N GLY A 114 -1.62 4.07 -0.95
CA GLY A 114 -1.75 2.72 -1.51
C GLY A 114 -1.57 1.62 -0.47
N HIS A 115 -0.71 1.81 0.53
CA HIS A 115 -0.60 0.85 1.64
C HIS A 115 -1.85 0.83 2.53
N PHE A 116 -2.46 1.98 2.79
CA PHE A 116 -3.76 2.03 3.49
C PHE A 116 -4.86 1.37 2.68
N GLU A 117 -4.91 1.59 1.36
CA GLU A 117 -5.83 0.91 0.46
C GLU A 117 -5.64 -0.61 0.48
N MET A 118 -4.39 -1.10 0.50
CA MET A 118 -4.12 -2.55 0.64
C MET A 118 -4.69 -3.14 1.94
N VAL A 119 -4.67 -2.41 3.05
CA VAL A 119 -5.25 -2.87 4.32
C VAL A 119 -6.78 -2.90 4.23
N VAL A 120 -7.39 -1.87 3.61
CA VAL A 120 -8.84 -1.81 3.38
C VAL A 120 -9.29 -2.97 2.49
N ASP A 121 -8.65 -3.16 1.34
CA ASP A 121 -8.93 -4.24 0.39
C ASP A 121 -8.82 -5.61 1.09
N ASN A 122 -7.72 -5.85 1.82
CA ASN A 122 -7.50 -7.13 2.52
C ASN A 122 -8.59 -7.45 3.55
N VAL A 123 -9.01 -6.46 4.34
CA VAL A 123 -10.07 -6.68 5.34
C VAL A 123 -11.42 -6.92 4.67
N ALA A 124 -11.72 -6.24 3.57
CA ALA A 124 -12.94 -6.45 2.80
C ALA A 124 -12.99 -7.85 2.16
N GLU A 125 -11.90 -8.30 1.55
CA GLU A 125 -11.76 -9.65 0.98
C GLU A 125 -11.99 -10.74 2.03
N LEU A 126 -11.38 -10.59 3.22
CA LEU A 126 -11.53 -11.53 4.32
C LEU A 126 -12.97 -11.61 4.86
N GLN A 127 -13.74 -10.51 4.81
CA GLN A 127 -15.15 -10.52 5.18
C GLN A 127 -16.04 -11.13 4.10
N GLY A 128 -15.75 -10.81 2.83
CA GLY A 128 -16.48 -11.35 1.69
C GLY A 128 -16.37 -12.86 1.60
N GLY A 129 -15.16 -13.41 1.82
CA GLY A 129 -14.90 -14.85 1.81
C GLY A 129 -15.31 -15.60 3.09
N ALA A 130 -15.82 -14.93 4.13
CA ALA A 130 -16.33 -15.58 5.34
C ALA A 130 -17.83 -15.93 5.26
N ASN A 131 -18.53 -15.47 4.21
CA ASN A 131 -19.97 -15.66 3.99
C ASN A 131 -20.30 -16.68 2.89
N GLU A 132 -19.30 -17.42 2.39
CA GLU A 132 -19.44 -18.59 1.50
C GLU A 132 -19.09 -19.87 2.26
#